data_AF-A0A7X6HXZ4-F1
#
_entry.id   AF-A0A7X6HXZ4-F1
#
_cell.length_a   1.000
_cell.length_b   1.000
_cell.length_c   1.000
_cell.angle_alpha   90.00
_cell.angle_beta   90.00
_cell.angle_gamma   90.00
#
_symmetry.space_group_name_H-M   'P 1'
#
loop_
_entity.id
_entity.type
_entity.pdbx_description
1 polymer ?
#
loop_
_entity_poly.entity_id
_entity_poly.type
_entity_poly.pdbx_seq_one_letter_code
_entity_poly.pdbx_strand_id
1 'polypeptide(L)'
;MDAPELDSYIRRKFAEHAEVPEDELFQSGVTLADVVGRSPRMTNSIDLMESFARTANSLRKDHGIRVRLPALPLDTPLTEVVALFLAECERQQPGAVA
;
A
#
# COMPACT_ATOMS: atom_id res chain seq x y z
N MET A 1 -2.36 -5.88 -16.65
CA MET A 1 -2.59 -6.34 -15.28
C MET A 1 -3.90 -5.76 -14.88
N ASP A 2 -4.86 -6.62 -14.58
CA ASP A 2 -6.21 -6.21 -14.24
C ASP A 2 -6.25 -5.78 -12.77
N ALA A 3 -7.26 -4.97 -12.38
CA ALA A 3 -7.36 -4.41 -11.04
C ALA A 3 -7.25 -5.46 -9.89
N PRO A 4 -7.82 -6.68 -9.99
CA PRO A 4 -7.70 -7.69 -8.94
C PRO A 4 -6.27 -8.23 -8.76
N GLU A 5 -5.51 -8.35 -9.85
CA GLU A 5 -4.12 -8.81 -9.81
C GLU A 5 -3.23 -7.75 -9.14
N LEU A 6 -3.50 -6.48 -9.44
CA LEU A 6 -2.78 -5.36 -8.86
C LEU A 6 -3.09 -5.19 -7.37
N ASP A 7 -4.35 -5.35 -6.95
CA ASP A 7 -4.74 -5.35 -5.54
C ASP A 7 -4.01 -6.44 -4.76
N SER A 8 -4.04 -7.67 -5.29
CA SER A 8 -3.33 -8.81 -4.69
C SER A 8 -1.82 -8.56 -4.63
N TYR A 9 -1.23 -7.96 -5.66
CA TYR A 9 0.19 -7.63 -5.67
C TYR A 9 0.53 -6.60 -4.59
N ILE A 10 -0.23 -5.50 -4.49
CA ILE A 10 0.02 -4.41 -3.54
C ILE A 10 -0.11 -4.92 -2.10
N ARG A 11 -1.17 -5.69 -1.81
CA ARG A 11 -1.41 -6.27 -0.48
C ARG A 11 -0.25 -7.15 -0.04
N ARG A 12 0.15 -8.10 -0.90
CA ARG A 12 1.27 -9.00 -0.64
C ARG A 12 2.59 -8.24 -0.45
N LYS A 13 2.91 -7.28 -1.32
CA LYS A 13 4.16 -6.50 -1.19
C LYS A 13 4.19 -5.63 0.05
N PHE A 14 3.07 -5.01 0.40
CA PHE A 14 3.01 -4.24 1.63
C PHE A 14 3.15 -5.14 2.87
N ALA A 15 2.49 -6.30 2.89
CA ALA A 15 2.62 -7.30 3.95
C ALA A 15 4.07 -7.81 4.11
N GLU A 16 4.76 -8.11 3.00
CA GLU A 16 6.18 -8.47 2.99
C GLU A 16 7.05 -7.36 3.62
N HIS A 17 6.80 -6.10 3.29
CA HIS A 17 7.59 -4.98 3.81
C HIS A 17 7.27 -4.65 5.27
N ALA A 18 6.01 -4.83 5.67
CA ALA A 18 5.57 -4.65 7.04
C ALA A 18 5.91 -5.84 7.94
N GLU A 19 6.29 -7.00 7.39
CA GLU A 19 6.46 -8.26 8.14
C GLU A 19 5.24 -8.59 9.01
N VAL A 20 4.05 -8.36 8.46
CA VAL A 20 2.76 -8.74 9.09
C VAL A 20 1.96 -9.55 8.08
N PRO A 21 1.32 -10.66 8.49
CA PRO A 21 0.45 -11.44 7.61
C PRO A 21 -0.66 -10.62 6.96
N GLU A 22 -1.01 -10.93 5.71
CA GLU A 22 -2.06 -10.21 4.97
C GLU A 22 -3.43 -10.29 5.66
N ASP A 23 -3.74 -11.44 6.26
CA ASP A 23 -4.97 -11.71 7.00
C ASP A 23 -5.07 -10.94 8.31
N GLU A 24 -3.96 -10.43 8.84
CA GLU A 24 -3.94 -9.52 9.99
C GLU A 24 -3.99 -8.05 9.58
N LEU A 25 -3.38 -7.69 8.45
CA LEU A 25 -3.33 -6.30 7.96
C LEU A 25 -4.67 -5.85 7.37
N PHE A 26 -5.28 -6.68 6.53
CA PHE A 26 -6.44 -6.28 5.72
C PHE A 26 -7.78 -6.67 6.35
N GLN A 27 -7.81 -6.81 7.67
CA GLN A 27 -9.06 -6.96 8.42
C GLN A 27 -9.84 -5.63 8.44
N SER A 28 -11.16 -5.73 8.58
CA SER A 28 -12.01 -4.56 8.70
C SER A 28 -11.60 -3.70 9.90
N GLY A 29 -11.38 -2.41 9.66
CA GLY A 29 -11.11 -1.42 10.71
C GLY A 29 -9.64 -1.30 11.15
N VAL A 30 -8.71 -2.03 10.52
CA VAL A 30 -7.28 -1.84 10.78
C VAL A 30 -6.84 -0.49 10.23
N THR A 31 -6.31 0.37 11.10
CA THR A 31 -5.77 1.70 10.74
C THR A 31 -4.28 1.66 10.50
N LEU A 32 -3.73 2.73 9.91
CA LEU A 32 -2.28 2.90 9.77
C LEU A 32 -1.54 2.87 11.13
N ALA A 33 -2.15 3.42 12.18
CA ALA A 33 -1.63 3.34 13.55
C ALA A 33 -1.56 1.89 14.05
N ASP A 34 -2.58 1.09 13.77
CA ASP A 34 -2.59 -0.33 14.13
C ASP A 34 -1.48 -1.10 13.43
N VAL A 35 -1.21 -0.79 12.15
CA VAL A 35 -0.11 -1.42 11.41
C VAL A 35 1.23 -1.16 12.07
N VAL A 36 1.49 0.08 12.50
CA VAL A 36 2.71 0.42 13.25
C VAL A 36 2.80 -0.38 14.54
N GLY A 37 1.69 -0.57 15.27
CA GLY A 37 1.66 -1.35 16.50
C GLY A 37 1.80 -2.87 16.31
N ARG A 38 1.41 -3.41 15.16
CA ARG A 38 1.44 -4.85 14.84
C ARG A 38 2.74 -5.29 14.20
N SER A 39 3.41 -4.40 13.46
CA SER A 39 4.61 -4.74 12.73
C SER A 39 5.82 -4.85 13.67
N PRO A 40 6.59 -5.96 13.63
CA PRO A 40 7.84 -6.06 14.37
C PRO A 40 8.95 -5.16 13.80
N ARG A 41 8.77 -4.59 12.61
CA ARG A 41 9.73 -3.69 11.95
C ARG A 41 9.43 -2.21 12.12
N MET A 42 8.23 -1.86 12.58
CA MET A 42 7.82 -0.47 12.69
C MET A 42 7.86 -0.03 14.15
N THR A 43 8.56 1.06 14.41
CA THR A 43 8.55 1.73 15.71
C THR A 43 7.73 3.02 15.63
N ASN A 44 7.59 3.60 14.44
CA ASN A 44 6.90 4.88 14.24
C ASN A 44 6.34 5.02 12.81
N SER A 45 5.72 6.17 12.53
CA SER A 45 5.10 6.48 11.24
C SER A 45 6.08 6.65 10.08
N ILE A 46 7.37 6.88 10.35
CA ILE A 46 8.42 6.94 9.32
C ILE A 46 8.66 5.55 8.76
N ASP A 47 8.71 4.52 9.60
CA ASP A 47 8.89 3.13 9.16
C ASP A 47 7.70 2.65 8.30
N LEU A 48 6.50 3.08 8.67
CA LEU A 48 5.28 2.87 7.88
C LEU A 48 5.40 3.54 6.50
N MET A 49 5.78 4.82 6.46
CA MET A 49 6.00 5.56 5.22
C MET A 49 7.06 4.88 4.35
N GLU A 50 8.17 4.40 4.93
CA GLU A 50 9.20 3.66 4.20
C GLU A 50 8.64 2.37 3.58
N SER A 51 7.78 1.64 4.30
CA SER A 51 7.18 0.39 3.80
C SER A 51 6.25 0.65 2.61
N PHE A 52 5.46 1.73 2.65
CA PHE A 52 4.70 2.17 1.48
C PHE A 52 5.60 2.64 0.33
N ALA A 53 6.69 3.37 0.63
CA ALA A 53 7.65 3.80 -0.39
C ALA A 53 8.35 2.60 -1.05
N ARG A 54 8.68 1.55 -0.29
CA ARG A 54 9.22 0.28 -0.82
C ARG A 54 8.20 -0.43 -1.70
N THR A 55 6.94 -0.47 -1.29
CA THR A 55 5.83 -1.01 -2.10
C THR A 55 5.69 -0.26 -3.43
N ALA A 56 5.66 1.08 -3.40
CA ALA A 56 5.61 1.92 -4.60
C ALA A 56 6.84 1.73 -5.51
N ASN A 57 8.02 1.54 -4.92
CA ASN A 57 9.24 1.28 -5.67
C ASN A 57 9.21 -0.11 -6.34
N SER A 58 8.65 -1.12 -5.69
CA SER A 58 8.44 -2.46 -6.28
C SER A 58 7.49 -2.37 -7.48
N LEU A 59 6.36 -1.66 -7.36
CA LEU A 59 5.46 -1.38 -8.48
C LEU A 59 6.16 -0.69 -9.66
N ARG A 60 7.02 0.29 -9.36
CA ARG A 60 7.80 0.97 -10.40
C ARG A 60 8.78 0.03 -11.09
N LYS A 61 9.45 -0.85 -10.35
CA LYS A 61 10.45 -1.77 -10.90
C LYS A 61 9.81 -2.89 -11.72
N ASP A 62 8.75 -3.49 -11.19
CA ASP A 62 8.15 -4.70 -11.74
C ASP A 62 7.14 -4.38 -12.84
N HIS A 63 6.47 -3.22 -12.75
CA HIS A 63 5.35 -2.86 -13.63
C HIS A 63 5.51 -1.48 -14.30
N GLY A 64 6.56 -0.72 -14.00
CA GLY A 64 6.77 0.62 -14.55
C GLY A 64 5.83 1.70 -13.97
N ILE A 65 4.97 1.34 -13.02
CA ILE A 65 3.92 2.22 -12.47
C ILE A 65 4.52 3.13 -11.38
N ARG A 66 4.30 4.44 -11.50
CA ARG A 66 4.78 5.41 -10.51
C ARG A 66 3.63 5.88 -9.64
N VAL A 67 3.57 5.42 -8.40
CA VAL A 67 2.55 5.83 -7.44
C VAL A 67 3.01 7.01 -6.60
N ARG A 68 2.12 7.98 -6.40
CA ARG A 68 2.28 9.07 -5.43
C ARG A 68 1.05 9.10 -4.53
N LEU A 69 1.22 8.67 -3.29
CA LEU A 69 0.18 8.78 -2.29
C LEU A 69 0.11 10.20 -1.71
N PRO A 70 -1.08 10.69 -1.34
CA PRO A 70 -1.22 11.91 -0.55
C PRO A 70 -0.72 11.69 0.88
N ALA A 71 -0.59 12.78 1.64
CA ALA A 71 -0.44 12.68 3.08
C ALA A 71 -1.74 12.14 3.69
N LEU A 72 -1.62 11.12 4.55
CA LEU A 72 -2.75 10.45 5.19
C LEU A 72 -2.56 10.47 6.71
N PRO A 73 -3.62 10.73 7.49
CA PRO A 73 -3.55 10.66 8.95
C PRO A 73 -3.49 9.19 9.42
N LEU A 74 -2.92 8.95 10.60
CA LEU A 74 -2.66 7.57 11.09
C LEU A 74 -3.93 6.79 11.47
N ASP A 75 -5.04 7.47 11.66
CA ASP A 75 -6.37 6.87 11.86
C ASP A 75 -7.02 6.40 10.54
N THR A 76 -6.38 6.64 9.39
CA THR A 76 -6.89 6.17 8.09
C THR A 76 -6.94 4.64 8.06
N PRO A 77 -8.06 4.03 7.66
CA PRO A 77 -8.15 2.59 7.44
C PRO A 77 -7.18 2.12 6.35
N LEU A 78 -6.45 1.03 6.59
CA LEU A 78 -5.49 0.50 5.63
C LEU A 78 -6.15 0.13 4.29
N THR A 79 -7.39 -0.35 4.32
CA THR A 79 -8.18 -0.67 3.11
C THR A 79 -8.43 0.58 2.24
N GLU A 80 -8.59 1.75 2.86
CA GLU A 80 -8.73 3.01 2.11
C GLU A 80 -7.40 3.40 1.46
N VAL A 81 -6.28 3.19 2.14
CA VAL A 81 -4.95 3.44 1.57
C VAL A 81 -4.66 2.54 0.37
N VAL A 82 -5.04 1.25 0.43
CA VAL A 82 -4.93 0.34 -0.72
C VAL A 82 -5.79 0.81 -1.89
N ALA A 83 -7.02 1.25 -1.63
CA ALA A 83 -7.91 1.78 -2.67
C ALA A 83 -7.31 3.03 -3.35
N LEU A 84 -6.69 3.92 -2.57
CA LEU A 84 -5.95 5.07 -3.12
C LEU A 84 -4.74 4.64 -3.96
N PHE A 85 -4.03 3.60 -3.52
CA PHE A 85 -2.90 3.01 -4.26
C PHE A 85 -3.34 2.51 -5.62
N LEU A 86 -4.44 1.75 -5.67
CA LEU A 86 -5.01 1.20 -6.89
C LEU A 86 -5.47 2.30 -7.84
N ALA A 87 -6.22 3.28 -7.34
CA ALA A 87 -6.70 4.40 -8.13
C ALA A 87 -5.54 5.18 -8.76
N GLU A 88 -4.42 5.36 -8.04
CA GLU A 88 -3.26 6.03 -8.59
C GLU A 88 -2.51 5.17 -9.62
N CYS A 89 -2.44 3.85 -9.41
CA CYS A 89 -1.88 2.94 -10.41
C CYS A 89 -2.68 2.97 -11.72
N GLU A 90 -4.01 2.98 -11.65
CA GLU A 90 -4.89 3.04 -12.82
C GLU A 90 -4.68 4.34 -13.62
N ARG A 91 -4.54 5.48 -12.93
CA ARG A 91 -4.24 6.77 -13.58
C ARG A 91 -2.90 6.78 -14.33
N GLN A 92 -1.94 5.98 -13.87
CA GLN A 92 -0.57 5.95 -14.41
C GLN A 92 -0.40 4.92 -15.52
N GLN A 93 -1.39 4.05 -15.77
CA GLN A 93 -1.35 3.15 -16.92
C GLN A 93 -1.56 3.97 -18.21
N PRO A 94 -0.66 3.85 -19.21
CA PRO A 94 -0.79 4.53 -20.49
C PRO A 94 -1.99 3.96 -21.24
N GLY A 95 -3.16 4.59 -21.08
CA GLY A 95 -4.43 4.11 -21.61
C GLY A 95 -5.67 4.71 -20.94
N ALA A 96 -5.54 5.35 -19.76
CA ALA A 96 -6.59 6.18 -19.20
C ALA A 96 -6.65 7.52 -19.96
N VAL A 97 -7.29 7.50 -21.13
CA VAL A 97 -7.59 8.65 -21.97
C VAL A 97 -8.46 9.63 -21.17
N ALA A 98 -7.99 10.86 -21.01
CA ALA A 98 -8.83 12.03 -20.85
C ALA A 98 -9.36 12.48 -22.21
#